data_AF-A0A0B7FRG7-F1
#
_entry.id   AF-A0A0B7FRG7-F1
#
_cell.length_a   1.000
_cell.length_b   1.000
_cell.length_c   1.000
_cell.angle_alpha   90.00
_cell.angle_beta   90.00
_cell.angle_gamma   90.00
#
_symmetry.space_group_name_H-M   'P 1'
#
loop_
_entity.id
_entity.type
_entity.pdbx_description
1 polymer ?
#
loop_
_entity_poly.entity_id
_entity_poly.type
_entity_poly.pdbx_seq_one_letter_code
_entity_poly.pdbx_strand_id
1 'polypeptide(L)'
;MQNLRSILKLVQYPKAYYRLALPQAIGGCIKLMAGIKLNDKHLPFGYEYGYLCFRVLTIVLGVCILQRSDRLDASIEVMEEDTPMNPQHDIMQHLGHHVSSGILDELRDKHQGCIDSILGWARGQSPLVVTSDIELLFTMLWEDRKIFFKALRSTYYPGIASVVFVLWQTIRRDQNAATNKFRLTVLSEISLRYNLLATSDQQHAVSYMNIDLISRKYLSVWEANLKHVDLEDCREVISAYIDRFKPPHPILYDHMRVLNGPIILRSLAQYVIAGTEDLLPAVLAVTVKCIWEEMKEPSEEYKPDVFVDAIRDTFANYALILQNRVFRQMNHDSVREFVNVIIKYDLLDLAARAILMLELPSEPPVHALAGSVDYLPRLKLFYSQTCVSLPTEHMYTIWDNLFPEWFKFRSYLVWYPEIRHLGPKDRYQVHEKSHFSCQYARCHDPLGMGGIEFTCPACHDGAYCSARCQSL
;
A
#
# COMPACT_ATOMS: atom_id res chain seq x y z
N MET A 1 -14.16 12.09 -32.26
CA MET A 1 -13.41 12.91 -31.27
C MET A 1 -14.24 14.07 -30.71
N GLN A 2 -14.83 14.94 -31.54
CA GLN A 2 -15.60 16.11 -31.07
C GLN A 2 -16.75 15.76 -30.11
N ASN A 3 -17.52 14.70 -30.40
CA ASN A 3 -18.61 14.26 -29.53
C ASN A 3 -18.14 13.82 -28.13
N LEU A 4 -17.01 13.12 -28.02
CA LEU A 4 -16.45 12.69 -26.72
C LEU A 4 -16.00 13.91 -25.90
N ARG A 5 -15.36 14.88 -26.55
CA ARG A 5 -14.98 16.15 -25.90
C ARG A 5 -16.21 16.94 -25.45
N SER A 6 -17.28 16.95 -26.23
CA SER A 6 -18.55 17.56 -25.83
C SER A 6 -19.15 16.89 -24.60
N ILE A 7 -19.11 15.55 -24.51
CA ILE A 7 -19.54 14.83 -23.31
C ILE A 7 -18.73 15.27 -22.09
N LEU A 8 -17.40 15.31 -22.19
CA LEU A 8 -16.57 15.74 -21.07
C LEU A 8 -16.79 17.21 -20.65
N LYS A 9 -17.25 18.07 -21.57
CA LYS A 9 -17.68 19.43 -21.21
C LYS A 9 -19.02 19.46 -20.47
N LEU A 10 -19.95 18.55 -20.81
CA LEU A 10 -21.23 18.44 -20.12
C LEU A 10 -21.08 17.96 -18.68
N VAL A 11 -20.04 17.18 -18.42
CA VAL A 11 -19.76 16.62 -17.09
C VAL A 11 -19.46 17.70 -16.05
N GLN A 12 -19.14 18.92 -16.49
CA GLN A 12 -18.98 20.07 -15.61
C GLN A 12 -20.31 20.56 -14.99
N TYR A 13 -21.44 20.00 -15.42
CA TYR A 13 -22.78 20.37 -14.94
C TYR A 13 -23.44 19.14 -14.30
N PRO A 14 -23.62 19.10 -12.96
CA PRO A 14 -24.18 17.94 -12.26
C PRO A 14 -25.51 17.44 -12.84
N LYS A 15 -26.42 18.36 -13.18
CA LYS A 15 -27.70 18.04 -13.85
C LYS A 15 -27.56 17.31 -15.19
N ALA A 16 -26.42 17.40 -15.87
CA ALA A 16 -26.19 16.65 -17.10
C ALA A 16 -26.05 15.14 -16.84
N TYR A 17 -25.76 14.71 -15.60
CA TYR A 17 -25.58 13.30 -15.27
C TYR A 17 -26.83 12.45 -15.51
N TYR A 18 -28.03 13.00 -15.33
CA TYR A 18 -29.27 12.31 -15.75
C TYR A 18 -29.27 11.88 -17.21
N ARG A 19 -28.66 12.69 -18.10
CA ARG A 19 -28.56 12.39 -19.52
C ARG A 19 -27.36 11.50 -19.85
N LEU A 20 -26.39 11.40 -18.95
CA LEU A 20 -25.21 10.55 -19.11
C LEU A 20 -25.41 9.15 -18.52
N ALA A 21 -26.49 8.91 -17.76
CA ALA A 21 -26.86 7.61 -17.21
C ALA A 21 -27.38 6.65 -18.29
N LEU A 22 -26.53 6.33 -19.28
CA LEU A 22 -26.85 5.57 -20.47
C LEU A 22 -26.00 4.29 -20.51
N PRO A 23 -26.52 3.14 -20.03
CA PRO A 23 -25.77 1.89 -20.00
C PRO A 23 -25.20 1.46 -21.36
N GLN A 24 -25.92 1.77 -22.46
CA GLN A 24 -25.48 1.46 -23.82
C GLN A 24 -24.17 2.17 -24.21
N ALA A 25 -23.89 3.35 -23.65
CA ALA A 25 -22.68 4.10 -23.94
C ALA A 25 -21.42 3.40 -23.37
N ILE A 26 -21.56 2.58 -22.32
CA ILE A 26 -20.47 1.80 -21.73
C ILE A 26 -19.91 0.82 -22.78
N GLY A 27 -20.76 -0.06 -23.32
CA GLY A 27 -20.36 -1.02 -24.34
C GLY A 27 -19.86 -0.34 -25.62
N GLY A 28 -20.46 0.80 -26.00
CA GLY A 28 -19.97 1.64 -27.09
C GLY A 28 -18.53 2.11 -26.88
N CYS A 29 -18.21 2.66 -25.71
CA CYS A 29 -16.86 3.12 -25.38
C CYS A 29 -15.84 1.96 -25.38
N ILE A 30 -16.21 0.81 -24.82
CA ILE A 30 -15.34 -0.39 -24.80
C ILE A 30 -15.02 -0.83 -26.24
N LYS A 31 -16.02 -0.92 -27.12
CA LYS A 31 -15.83 -1.32 -28.52
C LYS A 31 -15.01 -0.30 -29.30
N LEU A 32 -15.19 1.00 -29.04
CA LEU A 32 -14.38 2.06 -29.65
C LEU A 32 -12.91 1.97 -29.23
N MET A 33 -12.64 1.72 -27.94
CA MET A 33 -11.27 1.48 -27.46
C MET A 33 -10.66 0.23 -28.09
N ALA A 34 -11.44 -0.85 -28.19
CA ALA A 34 -10.97 -2.11 -28.74
C ALA A 34 -10.56 -2.04 -30.22
N GLY A 35 -11.11 -1.07 -30.98
CA GLY A 35 -10.71 -0.79 -32.34
C GLY A 35 -9.31 -0.16 -32.47
N ILE A 36 -8.72 0.31 -31.38
CA ILE A 36 -7.40 0.95 -31.37
C ILE A 36 -6.32 -0.11 -31.15
N LYS A 37 -5.70 -0.54 -32.25
CA LYS A 37 -4.68 -1.59 -32.25
C LYS A 37 -3.42 -1.14 -32.97
N LEU A 38 -2.27 -1.62 -32.50
CA LEU A 38 -0.99 -1.53 -33.20
C LEU A 38 -0.31 -2.90 -33.12
N ASN A 39 0.06 -3.47 -34.27
CA ASN A 39 0.65 -4.82 -34.35
C ASN A 39 -0.20 -5.88 -33.62
N ASP A 40 -1.51 -5.88 -33.88
CA ASP A 40 -2.54 -6.75 -33.28
C ASP A 40 -2.76 -6.64 -31.76
N LYS A 41 -1.97 -5.81 -31.06
CA LYS A 41 -2.15 -5.52 -29.64
C LYS A 41 -3.06 -4.31 -29.42
N HIS A 42 -3.93 -4.40 -28.43
CA HIS A 42 -4.75 -3.27 -27.99
C HIS A 42 -3.86 -2.21 -27.35
N LEU A 43 -3.96 -0.97 -27.83
CA LEU A 43 -3.19 0.18 -27.34
C LEU A 43 -4.08 1.42 -27.15
N PRO A 44 -5.26 1.32 -26.50
CA PRO A 44 -6.18 2.45 -26.40
C PRO A 44 -5.60 3.65 -25.61
N PHE A 45 -4.72 3.42 -24.65
CA PHE A 45 -4.16 4.48 -23.79
C PHE A 45 -2.96 5.18 -24.43
N GLY A 46 -2.36 4.58 -25.46
CA GLY A 46 -1.35 5.23 -26.30
C GLY A 46 -1.88 6.36 -27.18
N TYR A 47 -3.22 6.50 -27.29
CA TYR A 47 -3.86 7.51 -28.13
C TYR A 47 -4.87 8.31 -27.33
N GLU A 48 -4.91 9.63 -27.53
CA GLU A 48 -5.87 10.53 -26.87
C GLU A 48 -7.31 10.04 -27.05
N TYR A 49 -7.65 9.55 -28.25
CA TYR A 49 -9.00 9.07 -28.55
C TYR A 49 -9.43 7.90 -27.65
N GLY A 50 -8.56 6.91 -27.44
CA GLY A 50 -8.89 5.76 -26.60
C GLY A 50 -8.94 6.13 -25.12
N TYR A 51 -8.02 6.99 -24.68
CA TYR A 51 -8.07 7.54 -23.32
C TYR A 51 -9.36 8.36 -23.07
N LEU A 52 -9.82 9.17 -24.03
CA LEU A 52 -11.10 9.88 -23.93
C LEU A 52 -12.30 8.91 -23.86
N CYS A 53 -12.30 7.82 -24.64
CA CYS A 53 -13.31 6.77 -24.53
C CYS A 53 -13.32 6.14 -23.13
N PHE A 54 -12.15 5.87 -22.55
CA PHE A 54 -12.04 5.34 -21.19
C PHE A 54 -12.57 6.30 -20.13
N ARG A 55 -12.31 7.60 -20.28
CA ARG A 55 -12.88 8.64 -19.39
C ARG A 55 -14.41 8.68 -19.48
N VAL A 56 -14.96 8.70 -20.68
CA VAL A 56 -16.43 8.66 -20.83
C VAL A 56 -17.02 7.38 -20.25
N LEU A 57 -16.37 6.23 -20.47
CA LEU A 57 -16.75 4.94 -19.89
C LEU A 57 -16.85 5.01 -18.35
N THR A 58 -15.80 5.47 -17.68
CA THR A 58 -15.75 5.55 -16.20
C THR A 58 -16.81 6.49 -15.62
N ILE A 59 -17.05 7.65 -16.26
CA ILE A 59 -18.12 8.59 -15.87
C ILE A 59 -19.49 7.95 -16.01
N VAL A 60 -19.80 7.45 -17.20
CA VAL A 60 -21.11 6.86 -17.49
C VAL A 60 -21.37 5.68 -16.56
N LEU A 61 -20.35 4.84 -16.34
CA LEU A 61 -20.46 3.70 -15.44
C LEU A 61 -20.72 4.13 -13.99
N GLY A 62 -19.96 5.10 -13.48
CA GLY A 62 -20.16 5.65 -12.13
C GLY A 62 -21.55 6.26 -11.95
N VAL A 63 -22.00 7.08 -12.89
CA VAL A 63 -23.34 7.67 -12.88
C VAL A 63 -24.43 6.61 -12.94
N CYS A 64 -24.27 5.57 -13.77
CA CYS A 64 -25.24 4.47 -13.82
C CYS A 64 -25.28 3.67 -12.52
N ILE A 65 -24.13 3.49 -11.84
CA ILE A 65 -24.08 2.84 -10.52
C ILE A 65 -24.86 3.68 -9.50
N LEU A 66 -24.59 4.99 -9.43
CA LEU A 66 -25.32 5.91 -8.53
C LEU A 66 -26.83 5.93 -8.82
N GLN A 67 -27.22 5.90 -10.09
CA GLN A 67 -28.63 5.88 -10.45
C GLN A 67 -29.31 4.59 -9.98
N ARG A 68 -28.64 3.44 -10.12
CA ARG A 68 -29.21 2.13 -9.74
C ARG A 68 -29.13 1.82 -8.26
N SER A 69 -28.35 2.59 -7.49
CA SER A 69 -28.36 2.57 -6.03
C SER A 69 -29.23 3.67 -5.42
N ASP A 70 -30.06 4.34 -6.22
CA ASP A 70 -30.95 5.45 -5.79
C ASP A 70 -30.20 6.60 -5.09
N ARG A 71 -28.94 6.85 -5.48
CA ARG A 71 -28.06 7.87 -4.88
C ARG A 71 -27.72 9.04 -5.82
N LEU A 72 -28.10 8.96 -7.10
CA LEU A 72 -27.74 9.97 -8.08
C LEU A 72 -28.30 11.35 -7.73
N ASP A 73 -29.56 11.43 -7.30
CA ASP A 73 -30.24 12.69 -6.98
C ASP A 73 -29.53 13.40 -5.82
N ALA A 74 -29.35 12.70 -4.69
CA ALA A 74 -28.65 13.23 -3.53
C ALA A 74 -27.20 13.64 -3.86
N SER A 75 -26.52 12.88 -4.73
CA SER A 75 -25.16 13.22 -5.17
C SER A 75 -25.13 14.50 -6.00
N ILE A 76 -26.11 14.70 -6.89
CA ILE A 76 -26.22 15.92 -7.72
C ILE A 76 -26.53 17.14 -6.85
N GLU A 77 -27.45 17.01 -5.89
CA GLU A 77 -27.80 18.10 -4.96
C GLU A 77 -26.57 18.59 -4.19
N VAL A 78 -25.84 17.66 -3.56
CA VAL A 78 -24.60 17.97 -2.83
C VAL A 78 -23.56 18.61 -3.74
N MET A 79 -23.37 18.08 -4.96
CA MET A 79 -22.45 18.66 -5.93
C MET A 79 -22.79 20.11 -6.31
N GLU A 80 -24.08 20.43 -6.51
CA GLU A 80 -24.51 21.78 -6.85
C GLU A 80 -24.33 22.76 -5.69
N GLU A 81 -24.48 22.30 -4.45
CA GLU A 81 -24.27 23.10 -3.23
C GLU A 81 -22.78 23.31 -2.92
N ASP A 82 -21.95 22.28 -3.09
CA ASP A 82 -20.54 22.30 -2.74
C ASP A 82 -19.65 23.00 -3.78
N THR A 83 -19.96 22.86 -5.07
CA THR A 83 -19.10 23.41 -6.14
C THR A 83 -18.83 24.92 -6.00
N PRO A 84 -19.84 25.77 -5.66
CA PRO A 84 -19.61 27.19 -5.39
C PRO A 84 -18.78 27.46 -4.13
N MET A 85 -18.89 26.61 -3.11
CA MET A 85 -18.23 26.78 -1.81
C MET A 85 -16.79 26.27 -1.81
N ASN A 86 -16.50 25.25 -2.63
CA ASN A 86 -15.22 24.56 -2.71
C ASN A 86 -14.69 24.51 -4.15
N PRO A 87 -14.41 25.65 -4.81
CA PRO A 87 -14.03 25.71 -6.22
C PRO A 87 -12.68 25.03 -6.55
N GLN A 88 -11.94 24.62 -5.51
CA GLN A 88 -10.71 23.83 -5.66
C GLN A 88 -10.97 22.35 -5.98
N HIS A 89 -12.15 21.84 -5.65
CA HIS A 89 -12.55 20.47 -5.98
C HIS A 89 -13.19 20.46 -7.36
N ASP A 90 -12.57 19.73 -8.29
CA ASP A 90 -13.16 19.49 -9.60
C ASP A 90 -14.45 18.67 -9.40
N ILE A 91 -15.51 19.00 -10.12
CA ILE A 91 -16.78 18.25 -10.09
C ILE A 91 -16.60 16.77 -10.39
N MET A 92 -15.55 16.43 -11.14
CA MET A 92 -15.11 15.07 -11.37
C MET A 92 -14.66 14.34 -10.10
N GLN A 93 -14.00 15.04 -9.17
CA GLN A 93 -13.60 14.48 -7.87
C GLN A 93 -14.81 14.25 -6.98
N HIS A 94 -15.78 15.16 -6.99
CA HIS A 94 -17.06 14.92 -6.31
C HIS A 94 -17.76 13.69 -6.88
N LEU A 95 -17.85 13.54 -8.20
CA LEU A 95 -18.40 12.33 -8.82
C LEU A 95 -17.64 11.08 -8.36
N GLY A 96 -16.31 11.15 -8.37
CA GLY A 96 -15.42 10.13 -7.85
C GLY A 96 -15.72 9.71 -6.41
N HIS A 97 -15.85 10.71 -5.53
CA HIS A 97 -16.21 10.56 -4.13
C HIS A 97 -17.54 9.83 -3.97
N HIS A 98 -18.61 10.38 -4.57
CA HIS A 98 -19.95 9.84 -4.42
C HIS A 98 -20.06 8.41 -4.97
N VAL A 99 -19.41 8.13 -6.11
CA VAL A 99 -19.34 6.76 -6.65
C VAL A 99 -18.60 5.82 -5.69
N SER A 100 -17.45 6.22 -5.17
CA SER A 100 -16.67 5.40 -4.23
C SER A 100 -17.43 5.16 -2.92
N SER A 101 -17.95 6.20 -2.29
CA SER A 101 -18.75 6.11 -1.07
C SER A 101 -20.01 5.27 -1.27
N GLY A 102 -20.71 5.46 -2.39
CA GLY A 102 -21.85 4.65 -2.78
C GLY A 102 -21.50 3.17 -2.90
N ILE A 103 -20.41 2.84 -3.62
CA ILE A 103 -19.92 1.45 -3.71
C ILE A 103 -19.58 0.89 -2.33
N LEU A 104 -18.89 1.65 -1.47
CA LEU A 104 -18.51 1.18 -0.14
C LEU A 104 -19.74 0.86 0.72
N ASP A 105 -20.76 1.70 0.70
CA ASP A 105 -21.97 1.46 1.49
C ASP A 105 -22.69 0.19 1.04
N GLU A 106 -22.78 -0.03 -0.27
CA GLU A 106 -23.34 -1.27 -0.83
C GLU A 106 -22.51 -2.50 -0.48
N LEU A 107 -21.19 -2.36 -0.34
CA LEU A 107 -20.30 -3.44 0.06
C LEU A 107 -20.37 -3.75 1.56
N ARG A 108 -20.71 -2.75 2.38
CA ARG A 108 -20.92 -2.89 3.84
C ARG A 108 -22.26 -3.51 4.14
N ASP A 109 -23.28 -3.21 3.34
CA ASP A 109 -24.56 -3.88 3.42
C ASP A 109 -24.40 -5.34 2.95
N LYS A 110 -24.44 -6.29 3.89
CA LYS A 110 -24.05 -7.71 3.65
C LYS A 110 -24.98 -8.47 2.71
N HIS A 111 -25.94 -7.80 2.07
CA HIS A 111 -26.90 -8.40 1.14
C HIS A 111 -26.30 -8.48 -0.27
N GLN A 112 -25.60 -9.57 -0.58
CA GLN A 112 -25.02 -9.85 -1.91
C GLN A 112 -26.02 -9.67 -3.08
N GLY A 113 -27.32 -9.85 -2.83
CA GLY A 113 -28.38 -9.62 -3.82
C GLY A 113 -28.54 -8.15 -4.27
N CYS A 114 -28.16 -7.18 -3.43
CA CYS A 114 -28.23 -5.75 -3.76
C CYS A 114 -27.19 -5.38 -4.83
N ILE A 115 -25.94 -5.86 -4.66
CA ILE A 115 -24.84 -5.60 -5.59
C ILE A 115 -25.13 -6.15 -6.99
N ASP A 116 -25.62 -7.39 -7.08
CA ASP A 116 -26.00 -7.98 -8.37
C ASP A 116 -27.19 -7.26 -9.00
N SER A 117 -28.08 -6.65 -8.19
CA SER A 117 -29.15 -5.80 -8.70
C SER A 117 -28.59 -4.51 -9.33
N ILE A 118 -27.65 -3.82 -8.68
CA ILE A 118 -27.04 -2.60 -9.21
C ILE A 118 -26.42 -2.85 -10.59
N LEU A 119 -25.72 -3.97 -10.78
CA LEU A 119 -25.13 -4.30 -12.07
C LEU A 119 -26.14 -4.85 -13.10
N GLY A 120 -27.40 -5.04 -12.72
CA GLY A 120 -28.46 -5.60 -13.57
C GLY A 120 -28.24 -7.08 -13.87
N TRP A 121 -27.63 -7.77 -12.92
CA TRP A 121 -27.29 -9.19 -12.97
C TRP A 121 -28.29 -10.06 -12.22
N ALA A 122 -29.13 -9.44 -11.39
CA ALA A 122 -30.34 -10.02 -10.81
C ALA A 122 -31.44 -10.25 -11.87
N ARG A 123 -32.42 -11.11 -11.55
CA ARG A 123 -33.52 -11.44 -12.48
C ARG A 123 -34.37 -10.21 -12.80
N GLY A 124 -34.60 -9.94 -14.09
CA GLY A 124 -35.56 -8.94 -14.55
C GLY A 124 -34.99 -7.56 -14.89
N GLN A 125 -33.67 -7.36 -14.80
CA GLN A 125 -33.01 -6.11 -15.18
C GLN A 125 -32.00 -6.31 -16.31
N SER A 126 -31.78 -5.27 -17.11
CA SER A 126 -30.73 -5.27 -18.14
C SER A 126 -29.36 -5.03 -17.50
N PRO A 127 -28.32 -5.79 -17.89
CA PRO A 127 -26.99 -5.60 -17.33
C PRO A 127 -26.43 -4.22 -17.70
N LEU A 128 -25.72 -3.58 -16.77
CA LEU A 128 -24.98 -2.34 -17.07
C LEU A 128 -23.91 -2.56 -18.13
N VAL A 129 -23.21 -3.69 -18.01
CA VAL A 129 -22.16 -4.11 -18.92
C VAL A 129 -22.37 -5.58 -19.27
N VAL A 130 -22.35 -5.91 -20.56
CA VAL A 130 -22.45 -7.29 -21.03
C VAL A 130 -21.11 -8.01 -20.83
N THR A 131 -21.15 -9.31 -20.53
CA THR A 131 -19.95 -10.10 -20.20
C THR A 131 -18.88 -10.05 -21.29
N SER A 132 -19.26 -10.06 -22.57
CA SER A 132 -18.30 -9.96 -23.69
C SER A 132 -17.50 -8.66 -23.68
N ASP A 133 -18.12 -7.56 -23.28
CA ASP A 133 -17.47 -6.25 -23.21
C ASP A 133 -16.54 -6.19 -21.97
N ILE A 134 -16.87 -6.89 -20.89
CA ILE A 134 -16.01 -7.03 -19.71
C ILE A 134 -14.73 -7.82 -20.06
N GLU A 135 -14.84 -8.92 -20.82
CA GLU A 135 -13.66 -9.68 -21.27
C GLU A 135 -12.73 -8.84 -22.15
N LEU A 136 -13.32 -8.02 -23.02
CA LEU A 136 -12.58 -7.12 -23.86
C LEU A 136 -11.87 -6.05 -23.02
N LEU A 137 -12.52 -5.55 -21.97
CA LEU A 137 -11.93 -4.60 -21.04
C LEU A 137 -10.76 -5.21 -20.25
N PHE A 138 -10.90 -6.45 -19.73
CA PHE A 138 -9.79 -7.18 -19.10
C PHE A 138 -8.58 -7.30 -20.05
N THR A 139 -8.83 -7.65 -21.30
CA THR A 139 -7.77 -7.83 -22.32
C THR A 139 -7.06 -6.51 -22.59
N MET A 140 -7.80 -5.43 -22.85
CA MET A 140 -7.22 -4.11 -23.14
C MET A 140 -6.42 -3.56 -21.95
N LEU A 141 -6.96 -3.67 -20.73
CA LEU A 141 -6.27 -3.22 -19.52
C LEU A 141 -4.98 -4.00 -19.28
N TRP A 142 -4.98 -5.31 -19.55
CA TRP A 142 -3.78 -6.12 -19.42
C TRP A 142 -2.72 -5.77 -20.46
N GLU A 143 -3.09 -5.72 -21.74
CA GLU A 143 -2.15 -5.49 -22.83
C GLU A 143 -1.50 -4.11 -22.77
N ASP A 144 -2.26 -3.09 -22.36
CA ASP A 144 -1.83 -1.69 -22.34
C ASP A 144 -1.60 -1.14 -20.92
N ARG A 145 -1.38 -2.03 -19.93
CA ARG A 145 -1.26 -1.69 -18.49
C ARG A 145 -0.20 -0.63 -18.16
N LYS A 146 0.91 -0.62 -18.90
CA LYS A 146 2.00 0.36 -18.72
C LYS A 146 1.53 1.77 -19.11
N ILE A 147 0.97 1.92 -20.31
CA ILE A 147 0.53 3.23 -20.80
C ILE A 147 -0.72 3.69 -20.06
N PHE A 148 -1.63 2.76 -19.73
CA PHE A 148 -2.72 2.99 -18.81
C PHE A 148 -2.23 3.65 -17.51
N PHE A 149 -1.27 3.03 -16.83
CA PHE A 149 -0.71 3.54 -15.59
C PHE A 149 -0.08 4.93 -15.74
N LYS A 150 0.72 5.14 -16.80
CA LYS A 150 1.31 6.46 -17.10
C LYS A 150 0.23 7.52 -17.35
N ALA A 151 -0.81 7.18 -18.09
CA ALA A 151 -1.92 8.09 -18.38
C ALA A 151 -2.64 8.47 -17.08
N LEU A 152 -2.93 7.50 -16.19
CA LEU A 152 -3.54 7.78 -14.89
C LEU A 152 -2.68 8.69 -14.02
N ARG A 153 -1.38 8.39 -13.91
CA ARG A 153 -0.43 9.17 -13.11
C ARG A 153 -0.33 10.61 -13.59
N SER A 154 -0.48 10.84 -14.90
CA SER A 154 -0.34 12.17 -15.51
C SER A 154 -1.61 13.01 -15.46
N THR A 155 -2.77 12.40 -15.24
CA THR A 155 -4.08 13.06 -15.41
C THR A 155 -4.92 13.12 -14.14
N TYR A 156 -4.49 12.44 -13.07
CA TYR A 156 -5.15 12.44 -11.76
C TYR A 156 -6.67 12.22 -11.87
N TYR A 157 -7.04 11.15 -12.56
CA TYR A 157 -8.42 11.00 -13.03
C TYR A 157 -9.32 10.26 -12.02
N PRO A 158 -10.38 10.91 -11.51
CA PRO A 158 -11.34 10.30 -10.62
C PRO A 158 -12.36 9.44 -11.38
N GLY A 159 -12.62 8.21 -10.91
CA GLY A 159 -13.77 7.40 -11.33
C GLY A 159 -13.46 5.92 -11.63
N ILE A 160 -12.21 5.50 -11.44
CA ILE A 160 -11.76 4.13 -11.76
C ILE A 160 -12.32 3.11 -10.77
N ALA A 161 -12.71 3.54 -9.56
CA ALA A 161 -13.39 2.71 -8.58
C ALA A 161 -14.58 1.94 -9.18
N SER A 162 -15.36 2.58 -10.05
CA SER A 162 -16.50 1.93 -10.74
C SER A 162 -16.06 0.78 -11.66
N VAL A 163 -14.97 0.96 -12.41
CA VAL A 163 -14.43 -0.06 -13.30
C VAL A 163 -13.87 -1.22 -12.48
N VAL A 164 -13.05 -0.93 -11.46
CA VAL A 164 -12.49 -1.96 -10.57
C VAL A 164 -13.59 -2.75 -9.88
N PHE A 165 -14.66 -2.08 -9.44
CA PHE A 165 -15.83 -2.73 -8.84
C PHE A 165 -16.53 -3.70 -9.78
N VAL A 166 -16.81 -3.29 -11.03
CA VAL A 166 -17.43 -4.18 -12.03
C VAL A 166 -16.54 -5.39 -12.32
N LEU A 167 -15.24 -5.18 -12.50
CA LEU A 167 -14.28 -6.27 -12.74
C LEU A 167 -14.21 -7.23 -11.55
N TRP A 168 -14.14 -6.69 -10.33
CA TRP A 168 -14.13 -7.45 -9.08
C TRP A 168 -15.39 -8.29 -8.89
N GLN A 169 -16.58 -7.70 -9.07
CA GLN A 169 -17.83 -8.43 -8.92
C GLN A 169 -18.00 -9.52 -9.99
N THR A 170 -17.51 -9.30 -11.21
CA THR A 170 -17.51 -10.32 -12.28
C THR A 170 -16.75 -11.57 -11.85
N ILE A 171 -15.59 -11.40 -11.23
CA ILE A 171 -14.76 -12.52 -10.75
C ILE A 171 -15.42 -13.26 -9.58
N ARG A 172 -16.07 -12.54 -8.66
CA ARG A 172 -16.78 -13.16 -7.54
C ARG A 172 -17.94 -14.03 -7.99
N ARG A 173 -18.59 -13.66 -9.08
CA ARG A 173 -19.73 -14.39 -9.64
C ARG A 173 -19.31 -15.62 -10.43
N ASP A 174 -18.19 -15.55 -11.16
CA ASP A 174 -17.77 -16.66 -12.02
C ASP A 174 -17.20 -17.83 -11.20
N GLN A 175 -17.76 -19.02 -11.40
CA GLN A 175 -17.34 -20.26 -10.74
C GLN A 175 -16.22 -20.98 -11.52
N ASN A 176 -15.89 -20.56 -12.74
CA ASN A 176 -14.90 -21.22 -13.59
C ASN A 176 -13.46 -20.93 -13.16
N ALA A 177 -12.80 -21.94 -12.59
CA ALA A 177 -11.46 -21.83 -12.03
C ALA A 177 -10.36 -21.40 -13.05
N ALA A 178 -10.47 -21.73 -14.34
CA ALA A 178 -9.42 -21.43 -15.32
C ALA A 178 -9.48 -19.98 -15.83
N THR A 179 -10.65 -19.55 -16.30
CA THR A 179 -10.90 -18.16 -16.75
C THR A 179 -10.71 -17.17 -15.60
N ASN A 180 -11.01 -17.59 -14.37
CA ASN A 180 -10.77 -16.79 -13.19
C ASN A 180 -9.29 -16.47 -12.97
N LYS A 181 -8.33 -17.33 -13.36
CA LYS A 181 -6.90 -17.04 -13.12
C LYS A 181 -6.41 -15.81 -13.89
N PHE A 182 -6.74 -15.72 -15.19
CA PHE A 182 -6.37 -14.56 -16.00
C PHE A 182 -7.03 -13.30 -15.45
N ARG A 183 -8.35 -13.32 -15.26
CA ARG A 183 -9.10 -12.16 -14.74
C ARG A 183 -8.59 -11.70 -13.37
N LEU A 184 -8.28 -12.64 -12.47
CA LEU A 184 -7.70 -12.34 -11.15
C LEU A 184 -6.32 -11.68 -11.27
N THR A 185 -5.49 -12.17 -12.17
CA THR A 185 -4.16 -11.60 -12.44
C THR A 185 -4.31 -10.15 -12.93
N VAL A 186 -5.19 -9.91 -13.90
CA VAL A 186 -5.45 -8.57 -14.42
C VAL A 186 -6.04 -7.65 -13.35
N LEU A 187 -7.04 -8.11 -12.60
CA LEU A 187 -7.66 -7.30 -11.56
C LEU A 187 -6.66 -6.94 -10.46
N SER A 188 -5.82 -7.88 -10.02
CA SER A 188 -4.80 -7.62 -9.00
C SER A 188 -3.78 -6.59 -9.48
N GLU A 189 -3.31 -6.73 -10.72
CA GLU A 189 -2.39 -5.79 -11.38
C GLU A 189 -2.98 -4.37 -11.46
N ILE A 190 -4.20 -4.25 -11.98
CA ILE A 190 -4.87 -2.96 -12.18
C ILE A 190 -5.25 -2.34 -10.83
N SER A 191 -5.69 -3.15 -9.86
CA SER A 191 -6.01 -2.66 -8.52
C SER A 191 -4.76 -2.13 -7.81
N LEU A 192 -3.63 -2.86 -7.85
CA LEU A 192 -2.37 -2.35 -7.31
C LEU A 192 -2.01 -0.99 -7.91
N ARG A 193 -1.95 -0.92 -9.25
CA ARG A 193 -1.58 0.31 -9.96
C ARG A 193 -2.50 1.46 -9.63
N TYR A 194 -3.80 1.18 -9.54
CA TYR A 194 -4.77 2.17 -9.16
C TYR A 194 -4.62 2.63 -7.71
N ASN A 195 -4.33 1.74 -6.76
CA ASN A 195 -4.08 2.12 -5.35
C ASN A 195 -2.92 3.10 -5.17
N LEU A 196 -1.89 2.95 -5.99
CA LEU A 196 -0.74 3.85 -5.97
C LEU A 196 -1.10 5.27 -6.41
N LEU A 197 -2.19 5.43 -7.16
CA LEU A 197 -2.58 6.69 -7.78
C LEU A 197 -3.93 7.24 -7.30
N ALA A 198 -4.72 6.45 -6.57
CA ALA A 198 -6.05 6.81 -6.10
C ALA A 198 -5.97 8.02 -5.16
N THR A 199 -6.77 9.03 -5.51
CA THR A 199 -7.01 10.23 -4.70
C THR A 199 -7.87 9.89 -3.48
N SER A 200 -7.87 10.78 -2.50
CA SER A 200 -8.56 10.58 -1.20
C SER A 200 -10.03 10.20 -1.37
N ASP A 201 -10.70 10.88 -2.29
CA ASP A 201 -12.12 10.68 -2.59
C ASP A 201 -12.45 9.23 -3.00
N GLN A 202 -11.46 8.50 -3.52
CA GLN A 202 -11.70 7.16 -4.08
C GLN A 202 -11.19 6.05 -3.19
N GLN A 203 -10.36 6.36 -2.21
CA GLN A 203 -9.60 5.35 -1.49
C GLN A 203 -10.49 4.37 -0.71
N HIS A 204 -11.66 4.82 -0.24
CA HIS A 204 -12.59 4.04 0.57
C HIS A 204 -13.06 2.71 -0.04
N ALA A 205 -13.72 2.73 -1.21
CA ALA A 205 -14.17 1.50 -1.86
C ALA A 205 -13.00 0.61 -2.29
N VAL A 206 -11.91 1.23 -2.72
CA VAL A 206 -10.75 0.52 -3.27
C VAL A 206 -10.04 -0.24 -2.16
N SER A 207 -9.79 0.40 -1.01
CA SER A 207 -9.26 -0.26 0.18
C SER A 207 -10.08 -1.49 0.57
N TYR A 208 -11.41 -1.41 0.52
CA TYR A 208 -12.26 -2.56 0.84
C TYR A 208 -12.07 -3.71 -0.16
N MET A 209 -12.12 -3.44 -1.46
CA MET A 209 -11.92 -4.45 -2.50
C MET A 209 -10.50 -5.06 -2.44
N ASN A 210 -9.49 -4.27 -2.10
CA ASN A 210 -8.12 -4.76 -1.97
C ASN A 210 -7.93 -5.76 -0.84
N ILE A 211 -8.63 -5.59 0.29
CA ILE A 211 -8.54 -6.54 1.39
C ILE A 211 -8.94 -7.94 0.90
N ASP A 212 -9.97 -8.03 0.06
CA ASP A 212 -10.37 -9.29 -0.59
C ASP A 212 -9.27 -9.78 -1.55
N LEU A 213 -8.77 -8.92 -2.44
CA LEU A 213 -7.73 -9.24 -3.44
C LEU A 213 -6.38 -9.66 -2.85
N ILE A 214 -6.06 -9.19 -1.65
CA ILE A 214 -4.80 -9.51 -0.95
C ILE A 214 -4.94 -10.78 -0.11
N SER A 215 -6.13 -11.39 -0.08
CA SER A 215 -6.29 -12.73 0.48
C SER A 215 -5.30 -13.71 -0.14
N ARG A 216 -4.79 -14.63 0.68
CA ARG A 216 -3.73 -15.58 0.28
C ARG A 216 -4.08 -16.36 -1.00
N LYS A 217 -5.37 -16.62 -1.23
CA LYS A 217 -5.89 -17.29 -2.41
C LYS A 217 -5.65 -16.49 -3.70
N TYR A 218 -5.96 -15.20 -3.71
CA TYR A 218 -5.84 -14.39 -4.92
C TYR A 218 -4.41 -13.93 -5.16
N LEU A 219 -3.70 -13.56 -4.09
CA LEU A 219 -2.31 -13.16 -4.19
C LEU A 219 -1.44 -14.27 -4.79
N SER A 220 -1.56 -15.52 -4.33
CA SER A 220 -0.78 -16.64 -4.89
C SER A 220 -1.03 -16.90 -6.37
N VAL A 221 -2.26 -16.66 -6.85
CA VAL A 221 -2.58 -16.73 -8.28
C VAL A 221 -1.88 -15.61 -9.03
N TRP A 222 -1.91 -14.39 -8.50
CA TRP A 222 -1.26 -13.25 -9.13
C TRP A 222 0.26 -13.40 -9.17
N GLU A 223 0.90 -13.77 -8.05
CA GLU A 223 2.35 -14.03 -7.97
C GLU A 223 2.81 -15.09 -8.98
N ALA A 224 2.01 -16.14 -9.18
CA ALA A 224 2.34 -17.21 -10.12
C ALA A 224 2.17 -16.84 -11.60
N ASN A 225 1.41 -15.77 -11.91
CA ASN A 225 1.05 -15.41 -13.30
C ASN A 225 1.50 -14.00 -13.70
N LEU A 226 2.13 -13.25 -12.80
CA LEU A 226 2.61 -11.91 -13.08
C LEU A 226 3.61 -11.92 -14.24
N LYS A 227 3.45 -10.95 -15.14
CA LYS A 227 4.40 -10.68 -16.23
C LYS A 227 4.78 -9.22 -16.20
N HIS A 228 6.04 -8.94 -15.90
CA HIS A 228 6.60 -7.59 -16.03
C HIS A 228 6.53 -7.13 -17.49
N VAL A 229 6.22 -5.85 -17.72
CA VAL A 229 6.24 -5.29 -19.08
C VAL A 229 7.68 -5.08 -19.52
N ASP A 230 8.41 -4.27 -18.77
CA ASP A 230 9.82 -3.96 -18.93
C ASP A 230 10.37 -3.32 -17.63
N LEU A 231 11.67 -3.00 -17.63
CA LEU A 231 12.35 -2.40 -16.50
C LEU A 231 11.79 -1.01 -16.14
N GLU A 232 11.51 -0.19 -17.15
CA GLU A 232 10.98 1.16 -16.95
C GLU A 232 9.63 1.09 -16.22
N ASP A 233 8.74 0.17 -16.63
CA ASP A 233 7.44 -0.04 -15.97
C ASP A 233 7.59 -0.44 -14.49
N CYS A 234 8.54 -1.33 -14.17
CA CYS A 234 8.79 -1.72 -12.78
C CYS A 234 9.30 -0.55 -11.93
N ARG A 235 10.22 0.25 -12.47
CA ARG A 235 10.71 1.46 -11.82
C ARG A 235 9.60 2.49 -11.60
N GLU A 236 8.71 2.67 -12.58
CA GLU A 236 7.57 3.57 -12.49
C GLU A 236 6.59 3.15 -11.38
N VAL A 237 6.28 1.87 -11.26
CA VAL A 237 5.42 1.34 -10.18
C VAL A 237 6.04 1.55 -8.80
N ILE A 238 7.33 1.27 -8.64
CA ILE A 238 8.06 1.51 -7.37
C ILE A 238 8.13 3.01 -7.04
N SER A 239 8.38 3.84 -8.04
CA SER A 239 8.44 5.30 -7.86
C SER A 239 7.07 5.86 -7.44
N ALA A 240 5.98 5.37 -8.02
CA ALA A 240 4.63 5.77 -7.62
C ALA A 240 4.30 5.38 -6.17
N TYR A 241 4.81 4.24 -5.69
CA TYR A 241 4.71 3.91 -4.26
C TYR A 241 5.42 4.94 -3.40
N ILE A 242 6.66 5.30 -3.75
CA ILE A 242 7.43 6.31 -3.01
C ILE A 242 6.70 7.66 -3.00
N ASP A 243 6.23 8.09 -4.16
CA ASP A 243 5.50 9.37 -4.33
C ASP A 243 4.20 9.39 -3.54
N ARG A 244 3.52 8.26 -3.35
CA ARG A 244 2.24 8.23 -2.62
C ARG A 244 2.37 8.64 -1.15
N PHE A 245 3.54 8.46 -0.54
CA PHE A 245 3.84 8.93 0.83
C PHE A 245 4.21 10.41 0.89
N LYS A 246 4.57 11.02 -0.24
CA LYS A 246 4.87 12.45 -0.38
C LYS A 246 4.20 12.98 -1.65
N PRO A 247 2.86 13.02 -1.67
CA PRO A 247 2.14 13.29 -2.90
C PRO A 247 2.51 14.67 -3.44
N PRO A 248 2.73 14.82 -4.76
CA PRO A 248 3.06 16.10 -5.37
C PRO A 248 1.92 17.12 -5.26
N HIS A 249 0.68 16.64 -5.08
CA HIS A 249 -0.52 17.46 -4.92
C HIS A 249 -1.26 17.08 -3.63
N PRO A 250 -0.87 17.61 -2.47
CA PRO A 250 -1.48 17.27 -1.17
C PRO A 250 -2.99 17.53 -1.09
N ILE A 251 -3.52 18.43 -1.94
CA ILE A 251 -4.96 18.72 -2.02
C ILE A 251 -5.74 17.49 -2.52
N LEU A 252 -5.15 16.67 -3.40
CA LEU A 252 -5.83 15.53 -4.02
C LEU A 252 -5.62 14.22 -3.25
N TYR A 253 -4.65 14.22 -2.34
CA TYR A 253 -4.10 13.02 -1.74
C TYR A 253 -3.95 13.18 -0.25
N ASP A 254 -4.71 12.37 0.48
CA ASP A 254 -4.60 12.25 1.91
C ASP A 254 -3.29 11.54 2.25
N HIS A 255 -2.83 11.78 3.47
CA HIS A 255 -1.73 11.02 4.04
C HIS A 255 -2.01 9.52 3.94
N MET A 256 -1.00 8.77 3.50
CA MET A 256 -1.11 7.32 3.46
C MET A 256 -1.25 6.80 4.89
N ARG A 257 -2.41 6.20 5.18
CA ARG A 257 -2.66 5.56 6.48
C ARG A 257 -1.63 4.46 6.78
N VAL A 258 -1.33 4.28 8.06
CA VAL A 258 -0.24 3.40 8.55
C VAL A 258 -0.28 1.96 8.03
N LEU A 259 -1.47 1.37 7.85
CA LEU A 259 -1.63 0.01 7.31
C LEU A 259 -1.51 -0.08 5.79
N ASN A 260 -1.82 1.00 5.06
CA ASN A 260 -1.91 0.94 3.61
C ASN A 260 -0.53 0.73 2.97
N GLY A 261 0.51 1.33 3.53
CA GLY A 261 1.90 1.14 3.09
C GLY A 261 2.32 -0.33 3.09
N PRO A 262 2.34 -1.00 4.27
CA PRO A 262 2.68 -2.41 4.38
C PRO A 262 1.82 -3.33 3.49
N ILE A 263 0.52 -3.05 3.37
CA ILE A 263 -0.39 -3.83 2.52
C ILE A 263 0.03 -3.76 1.05
N ILE A 264 0.33 -2.57 0.55
CA ILE A 264 0.76 -2.36 -0.84
C ILE A 264 2.19 -2.88 -1.07
N LEU A 265 3.08 -2.76 -0.07
CA LEU A 265 4.46 -3.19 -0.14
C LEU A 265 4.59 -4.69 -0.48
N ARG A 266 3.67 -5.52 0.01
CA ARG A 266 3.63 -6.96 -0.32
C ARG A 266 3.53 -7.19 -1.83
N SER A 267 2.62 -6.47 -2.46
CA SER A 267 2.39 -6.50 -3.91
C SER A 267 3.55 -5.87 -4.66
N LEU A 268 4.18 -4.83 -4.09
CA LEU A 268 5.32 -4.13 -4.66
C LEU A 268 6.57 -5.01 -4.77
N ALA A 269 6.77 -5.94 -3.83
CA ALA A 269 7.90 -6.87 -3.84
C ALA A 269 8.02 -7.64 -5.17
N GLN A 270 6.91 -7.83 -5.88
CA GLN A 270 6.88 -8.47 -7.19
C GLN A 270 7.54 -7.66 -8.31
N TYR A 271 7.70 -6.34 -8.16
CA TYR A 271 8.34 -5.46 -9.14
C TYR A 271 9.84 -5.23 -8.85
N VAL A 272 10.36 -5.83 -7.78
CA VAL A 272 11.78 -5.78 -7.45
C VAL A 272 12.53 -6.74 -8.38
N ILE A 273 13.00 -6.18 -9.49
CA ILE A 273 13.78 -6.87 -10.52
C ILE A 273 15.17 -6.21 -10.67
N ALA A 274 16.07 -6.86 -11.40
CA ALA A 274 17.40 -6.31 -11.65
C ALA A 274 17.27 -4.95 -12.37
N GLY A 275 17.95 -3.92 -11.85
CA GLY A 275 17.84 -2.52 -12.26
C GLY A 275 16.83 -1.68 -11.46
N THR A 276 16.29 -2.18 -10.33
CA THR A 276 15.38 -1.44 -9.41
C THR A 276 15.92 -1.31 -7.99
N GLU A 277 17.10 -1.88 -7.74
CA GLU A 277 17.83 -1.96 -6.48
C GLU A 277 17.96 -0.61 -5.77
N ASP A 278 18.29 0.42 -6.54
CA ASP A 278 18.55 1.79 -6.08
C ASP A 278 17.33 2.45 -5.44
N LEU A 279 16.11 1.95 -5.73
CA LEU A 279 14.87 2.48 -5.18
C LEU A 279 14.53 1.87 -3.80
N LEU A 280 15.08 0.70 -3.46
CA LEU A 280 14.71 -0.03 -2.25
C LEU A 280 14.97 0.73 -0.93
N PRO A 281 16.08 1.49 -0.76
CA PRO A 281 16.28 2.33 0.41
C PRO A 281 15.17 3.39 0.57
N ALA A 282 14.76 4.01 -0.53
CA ALA A 282 13.72 5.04 -0.53
C ALA A 282 12.34 4.44 -0.16
N VAL A 283 11.99 3.27 -0.70
CA VAL A 283 10.77 2.52 -0.31
C VAL A 283 10.77 2.26 1.20
N LEU A 284 11.92 1.88 1.78
CA LEU A 284 12.00 1.54 3.20
C LEU A 284 11.83 2.80 4.05
N ALA A 285 12.53 3.85 3.64
CA ALA A 285 12.51 5.14 4.30
C ALA A 285 11.09 5.72 4.37
N VAL A 286 10.35 5.75 3.26
CA VAL A 286 9.00 6.34 3.26
C VAL A 286 8.01 5.50 4.06
N THR A 287 8.10 4.17 3.98
CA THR A 287 7.21 3.25 4.71
C THR A 287 7.41 3.40 6.21
N VAL A 288 8.65 3.33 6.67
CA VAL A 288 8.98 3.41 8.10
C VAL A 288 8.73 4.82 8.65
N LYS A 289 9.05 5.87 7.88
CA LYS A 289 8.75 7.25 8.28
C LYS A 289 7.27 7.46 8.52
N CYS A 290 6.42 6.96 7.64
CA CYS A 290 4.96 7.04 7.81
C CYS A 290 4.50 6.39 9.12
N ILE A 291 5.00 5.19 9.44
CA ILE A 291 4.67 4.52 10.70
C ILE A 291 5.09 5.39 11.89
N TRP A 292 6.30 5.96 11.87
CA TRP A 292 6.77 6.84 12.93
C TRP A 292 5.96 8.11 13.09
N GLU A 293 5.55 8.73 11.98
CA GLU A 293 4.77 9.96 11.99
C GLU A 293 3.38 9.72 12.58
N GLU A 294 2.70 8.65 12.14
CA GLU A 294 1.41 8.24 12.68
C GLU A 294 1.50 7.80 14.15
N MET A 295 2.62 7.21 14.59
CA MET A 295 2.81 6.86 16.01
C MET A 295 3.05 8.07 16.92
N LYS A 296 3.55 9.19 16.39
CA LYS A 296 3.76 10.42 17.18
C LYS A 296 2.45 11.15 17.42
N GLU A 297 1.57 11.13 16.43
CA GLU A 297 0.26 11.75 16.46
C GLU A 297 -0.80 10.70 16.09
N PRO A 298 -1.06 9.72 16.97
CA PRO A 298 -1.96 8.62 16.66
C PRO A 298 -3.36 9.15 16.43
N SER A 299 -3.93 8.81 15.27
CA SER A 299 -5.35 9.00 15.02
C SER A 299 -6.17 8.26 16.08
N GLU A 300 -7.23 8.89 16.59
CA GLU A 300 -8.17 8.28 17.55
C GLU A 300 -8.80 6.98 17.01
N GLU A 301 -8.79 6.78 15.68
CA GLU A 301 -9.28 5.56 15.04
C GLU A 301 -8.39 4.33 15.29
N TYR A 302 -7.11 4.50 15.62
CA TYR A 302 -6.14 3.40 15.65
C TYR A 302 -5.86 2.89 17.04
N LYS A 303 -6.20 1.61 17.23
CA LYS A 303 -5.77 0.82 18.38
C LYS A 303 -4.30 0.39 18.23
N PRO A 304 -3.58 0.12 19.33
CA PRO A 304 -2.18 -0.31 19.29
C PRO A 304 -1.89 -1.53 18.39
N ASP A 305 -2.84 -2.46 18.28
CA ASP A 305 -2.75 -3.64 17.42
C ASP A 305 -2.55 -3.30 15.94
N VAL A 306 -3.17 -2.21 15.47
CA VAL A 306 -3.01 -1.72 14.09
C VAL A 306 -1.56 -1.32 13.79
N PHE A 307 -0.90 -0.65 14.73
CA PHE A 307 0.51 -0.30 14.59
C PHE A 307 1.41 -1.53 14.61
N VAL A 308 1.13 -2.47 15.50
CA VAL A 308 1.84 -3.75 15.55
C VAL A 308 1.72 -4.50 14.23
N ASP A 309 0.52 -4.59 13.66
CA ASP A 309 0.27 -5.24 12.37
C ASP A 309 1.02 -4.53 11.23
N ALA A 310 1.01 -3.19 11.20
CA ALA A 310 1.74 -2.41 10.19
C ALA A 310 3.25 -2.66 10.26
N ILE A 311 3.82 -2.64 11.47
CA ILE A 311 5.25 -2.89 11.71
C ILE A 311 5.59 -4.34 11.34
N ARG A 312 4.77 -5.30 11.78
CA ARG A 312 4.90 -6.73 11.45
C ARG A 312 5.01 -6.95 9.95
N ASP A 313 4.03 -6.41 9.22
CA ASP A 313 3.89 -6.67 7.79
C ASP A 313 4.95 -5.91 7.01
N THR A 314 5.41 -4.75 7.48
CA THR A 314 6.60 -4.07 6.94
C THR A 314 7.82 -4.98 7.01
N PHE A 315 8.15 -5.52 8.18
CA PHE A 315 9.29 -6.42 8.34
C PHE A 315 9.16 -7.71 7.52
N ALA A 316 7.96 -8.31 7.50
CA ALA A 316 7.72 -9.52 6.72
C ALA A 316 7.91 -9.29 5.21
N ASN A 317 7.35 -8.21 4.67
CA ASN A 317 7.47 -7.90 3.25
C ASN A 317 8.90 -7.49 2.87
N TYR A 318 9.61 -6.76 3.74
CA TYR A 318 11.02 -6.47 3.52
C TYR A 318 11.90 -7.71 3.60
N ALA A 319 11.59 -8.68 4.46
CA ALA A 319 12.31 -9.94 4.49
C ALA A 319 12.21 -10.69 3.15
N LEU A 320 11.04 -10.63 2.47
CA LEU A 320 10.88 -11.17 1.12
C LEU A 320 11.72 -10.41 0.09
N ILE A 321 11.77 -9.08 0.18
CA ILE A 321 12.63 -8.26 -0.69
C ILE A 321 14.11 -8.59 -0.48
N LEU A 322 14.55 -8.75 0.78
CA LEU A 322 15.93 -9.12 1.13
C LEU A 322 16.33 -10.52 0.64
N GLN A 323 15.37 -11.44 0.53
CA GLN A 323 15.59 -12.78 -0.03
C GLN A 323 15.70 -12.75 -1.57
N ASN A 324 15.23 -11.69 -2.22
CA ASN A 324 15.32 -11.54 -3.66
C ASN A 324 16.79 -11.42 -4.09
N ARG A 325 17.17 -12.14 -5.15
CA ARG A 325 18.53 -12.12 -5.70
C ARG A 325 18.98 -10.72 -6.14
N VAL A 326 18.03 -9.88 -6.52
CA VAL A 326 18.21 -8.46 -6.88
C VAL A 326 18.85 -7.69 -5.74
N PHE A 327 18.44 -7.92 -4.49
CA PHE A 327 19.04 -7.26 -3.33
C PHE A 327 20.53 -7.59 -3.17
N ARG A 328 20.92 -8.83 -3.49
CA ARG A 328 22.34 -9.24 -3.44
C ARG A 328 23.19 -8.63 -4.57
N GLN A 329 22.55 -8.03 -5.56
CA GLN A 329 23.20 -7.36 -6.70
C GLN A 329 23.27 -5.84 -6.51
N MET A 330 22.77 -5.30 -5.38
CA MET A 330 22.86 -3.89 -5.06
C MET A 330 24.32 -3.41 -5.10
N ASN A 331 24.53 -2.24 -5.69
CA ASN A 331 25.84 -1.59 -5.64
C ASN A 331 26.13 -1.11 -4.20
N HIS A 332 27.40 -0.83 -3.93
CA HIS A 332 27.86 -0.43 -2.60
C HIS A 332 27.15 0.84 -2.07
N ASP A 333 26.81 1.79 -2.93
CA ASP A 333 26.17 3.04 -2.51
C ASP A 333 24.72 2.80 -2.09
N SER A 334 23.96 1.99 -2.83
CA SER A 334 22.59 1.63 -2.49
C SER A 334 22.53 0.77 -1.23
N VAL A 335 23.49 -0.14 -1.02
CA VAL A 335 23.60 -0.91 0.24
C VAL A 335 23.89 0.02 1.41
N ARG A 336 24.81 0.98 1.25
CA ARG A 336 25.11 1.99 2.27
C ARG A 336 23.89 2.84 2.58
N GLU A 337 23.14 3.27 1.57
CA GLU A 337 21.90 4.03 1.77
C GLU A 337 20.85 3.20 2.52
N PHE A 338 20.68 1.93 2.17
CA PHE A 338 19.79 1.02 2.88
C PHE A 338 20.15 0.90 4.37
N VAL A 339 21.43 0.70 4.68
CA VAL A 339 21.97 0.68 6.05
C VAL A 339 21.70 2.01 6.77
N ASN A 340 21.94 3.14 6.10
CA ASN A 340 21.66 4.46 6.65
C ASN A 340 20.18 4.64 6.98
N VAL A 341 19.27 4.09 6.17
CA VAL A 341 17.83 4.10 6.46
C VAL A 341 17.51 3.27 7.69
N ILE A 342 18.08 2.06 7.84
CA ILE A 342 17.91 1.21 9.03
C ILE A 342 18.31 1.98 10.30
N ILE A 343 19.46 2.65 10.26
CA ILE A 343 20.00 3.40 11.40
C ILE A 343 19.18 4.67 11.65
N LYS A 344 18.96 5.48 10.61
CA LYS A 344 18.30 6.79 10.72
C LYS A 344 16.89 6.70 11.27
N TYR A 345 16.14 5.67 10.87
CA TYR A 345 14.77 5.48 11.32
C TYR A 345 14.65 4.46 12.45
N ASP A 346 15.77 4.06 13.05
CA ASP A 346 15.83 3.19 14.22
C ASP A 346 14.82 2.04 14.16
N LEU A 347 14.95 1.19 13.13
CA LEU A 347 14.05 0.05 12.92
C LEU A 347 14.04 -0.90 14.12
N LEU A 348 15.09 -0.85 14.92
CA LEU A 348 15.25 -1.56 16.16
C LEU A 348 14.34 -1.01 17.26
N ASP A 349 14.35 0.31 17.52
CA ASP A 349 13.40 0.95 18.44
C ASP A 349 11.95 0.77 17.95
N LEU A 350 11.71 0.85 16.63
CA LEU A 350 10.38 0.60 16.07
C LEU A 350 9.89 -0.81 16.41
N ALA A 351 10.77 -1.80 16.24
CA ALA A 351 10.42 -3.18 16.51
C ALA A 351 10.14 -3.43 18.00
N ALA A 352 10.92 -2.80 18.88
CA ALA A 352 10.76 -2.90 20.31
C ALA A 352 9.47 -2.23 20.81
N ARG A 353 9.10 -1.06 20.25
CA ARG A 353 7.83 -0.39 20.57
C ARG A 353 6.62 -1.26 20.26
N ALA A 354 6.63 -1.96 19.13
CA ALA A 354 5.56 -2.90 18.81
C ALA A 354 5.43 -4.03 19.86
N ILE A 355 6.55 -4.50 20.42
CA ILE A 355 6.55 -5.52 21.47
C ILE A 355 5.96 -4.96 22.76
N LEU A 356 6.36 -3.75 23.15
CA LEU A 356 5.77 -3.08 24.30
C LEU A 356 4.25 -2.87 24.13
N MET A 357 3.81 -2.52 22.91
CA MET A 357 2.38 -2.41 22.60
C MET A 357 1.62 -3.74 22.70
N LEU A 358 2.29 -4.87 22.44
CA LEU A 358 1.70 -6.21 22.60
C LEU A 358 1.58 -6.65 24.07
N GLU A 359 2.46 -6.16 24.94
CA GLU A 359 2.47 -6.50 26.37
C GLU A 359 1.55 -5.62 27.21
N LEU A 360 1.16 -4.45 26.70
CA LEU A 360 0.14 -3.63 27.34
C LEU A 360 -1.20 -4.41 27.35
N PRO A 361 -1.87 -4.52 28.51
CA PRO A 361 -3.16 -5.21 28.60
C PRO A 361 -4.18 -4.42 27.79
N SER A 362 -4.41 -4.86 26.55
CA SER A 362 -5.61 -4.49 25.82
C SER A 362 -6.77 -5.17 26.54
N GLU A 363 -7.60 -4.39 27.25
CA GLU A 363 -8.82 -4.92 27.85
C GLU A 363 -9.87 -5.19 26.77
N PRO A 364 -10.53 -6.37 26.75
CA PRO A 364 -10.24 -7.60 27.49
C PRO A 364 -9.17 -8.47 26.78
N PRO A 365 -8.55 -9.45 27.48
CA PRO A 365 -7.48 -10.28 26.91
C PRO A 365 -8.01 -11.13 25.75
N VAL A 366 -7.77 -10.65 24.54
CA VAL A 366 -8.25 -11.30 23.32
C VAL A 366 -7.29 -12.42 22.95
N HIS A 367 -7.59 -13.65 23.36
CA HIS A 367 -6.97 -14.89 22.85
C HIS A 367 -7.10 -15.09 21.31
N ALA A 368 -7.51 -14.07 20.56
CA ALA A 368 -7.76 -14.10 19.12
C ALA A 368 -7.01 -13.01 18.33
N LEU A 369 -6.02 -12.32 18.90
CA LEU A 369 -5.14 -11.44 18.14
C LEU A 369 -4.14 -12.28 17.32
N ALA A 370 -4.51 -12.60 16.08
CA ALA A 370 -3.61 -13.15 15.05
C ALA A 370 -2.34 -12.29 14.83
N GLY A 371 -2.35 -11.05 15.33
CA GLY A 371 -1.26 -10.09 15.43
C GLY A 371 0.02 -10.59 16.08
N SER A 372 -0.09 -11.05 17.33
CA SER A 372 1.03 -11.18 18.27
C SER A 372 1.87 -12.44 18.06
N VAL A 373 1.20 -13.56 17.75
CA VAL A 373 1.85 -14.88 17.58
C VAL A 373 2.82 -14.86 16.39
N ASP A 374 2.47 -14.13 15.33
CA ASP A 374 3.24 -14.05 14.09
C ASP A 374 4.28 -12.92 14.09
N TYR A 375 4.25 -12.01 15.06
CA TYR A 375 5.14 -10.84 15.08
C TYR A 375 6.62 -11.22 15.23
N LEU A 376 6.95 -11.95 16.30
CA LEU A 376 8.34 -12.32 16.59
C LEU A 376 8.97 -13.18 15.48
N PRO A 377 8.29 -14.21 14.93
CA PRO A 377 8.82 -14.98 13.81
C PRO A 377 9.17 -14.12 12.59
N ARG A 378 8.35 -13.12 12.25
CA ARG A 378 8.56 -12.25 11.09
C ARG A 378 9.69 -11.25 11.30
N LEU A 379 9.78 -10.68 12.49
CA LEU A 379 10.91 -9.81 12.85
C LEU A 379 12.23 -10.60 12.86
N LYS A 380 12.23 -11.81 13.44
CA LYS A 380 13.39 -12.72 13.40
C LYS A 380 13.82 -12.99 11.98
N LEU A 381 12.85 -13.27 11.10
CA LEU A 381 13.11 -13.50 9.68
C LEU A 381 13.75 -12.27 9.03
N PHE A 382 13.20 -11.07 9.25
CA PHE A 382 13.77 -9.82 8.71
C PHE A 382 15.23 -9.60 9.14
N TYR A 383 15.54 -9.67 10.43
CA TYR A 383 16.92 -9.46 10.89
C TYR A 383 17.86 -10.57 10.46
N SER A 384 17.40 -11.82 10.44
CA SER A 384 18.20 -12.93 9.93
C SER A 384 18.54 -12.74 8.44
N GLN A 385 17.57 -12.29 7.64
CA GLN A 385 17.82 -11.99 6.22
C GLN A 385 18.73 -10.78 6.05
N THR A 386 18.57 -9.74 6.88
CA THR A 386 19.47 -8.57 6.87
C THR A 386 20.92 -8.99 7.11
N CYS A 387 21.16 -9.88 8.09
CA CYS A 387 22.49 -10.40 8.39
C CYS A 387 23.10 -11.24 7.27
N VAL A 388 22.27 -11.97 6.52
CA VAL A 388 22.74 -12.84 5.42
C VAL A 388 22.92 -12.05 4.12
N SER A 389 22.12 -11.01 3.91
CA SER A 389 22.08 -10.26 2.65
C SER A 389 23.02 -9.05 2.62
N LEU A 390 23.47 -8.54 3.78
CA LEU A 390 24.41 -7.41 3.83
C LEU A 390 25.86 -7.88 4.02
N PRO A 391 26.83 -7.18 3.41
CA PRO A 391 28.24 -7.37 3.72
C PRO A 391 28.55 -7.14 5.21
N THR A 392 29.55 -7.85 5.73
CA THR A 392 29.90 -7.86 7.16
C THR A 392 30.22 -6.46 7.71
N GLU A 393 30.90 -5.62 6.93
CA GLU A 393 31.25 -4.24 7.30
C GLU A 393 30.01 -3.35 7.52
N HIS A 394 28.96 -3.58 6.75
CA HIS A 394 27.69 -2.88 6.90
C HIS A 394 26.91 -3.38 8.11
N MET A 395 26.95 -4.69 8.37
CA MET A 395 26.38 -5.28 9.58
C MET A 395 27.04 -4.73 10.85
N TYR A 396 28.37 -4.56 10.82
CA TYR A 396 29.10 -3.92 11.92
C TYR A 396 28.62 -2.49 12.16
N THR A 397 28.39 -1.73 11.09
CA THR A 397 27.90 -0.36 11.18
C THR A 397 26.49 -0.30 11.80
N ILE A 398 25.57 -1.16 11.37
CA ILE A 398 24.22 -1.26 11.95
C ILE A 398 24.32 -1.57 13.44
N TRP A 399 25.14 -2.56 13.78
CA TRP A 399 25.26 -3.03 15.15
C TRP A 399 25.89 -1.99 16.07
N ASP A 400 26.98 -1.33 15.66
CA ASP A 400 27.62 -0.29 16.47
C ASP A 400 26.66 0.88 16.79
N ASN A 401 25.76 1.23 15.86
CA ASN A 401 24.85 2.34 16.03
C ASN A 401 23.59 1.98 16.83
N LEU A 402 23.10 0.74 16.72
CA LEU A 402 21.78 0.38 17.25
C LEU A 402 21.82 -0.68 18.36
N PHE A 403 22.91 -1.44 18.51
CA PHE A 403 23.06 -2.43 19.59
C PHE A 403 22.96 -1.84 21.00
N PRO A 404 23.52 -0.65 21.31
CA PRO A 404 23.36 -0.06 22.64
C PRO A 404 21.88 0.17 23.01
N GLU A 405 21.05 0.52 22.03
CA GLU A 405 19.62 0.75 22.21
C GLU A 405 18.86 -0.56 22.44
N TRP A 406 19.30 -1.66 21.82
CA TRP A 406 18.73 -3.00 22.04
C TRP A 406 18.78 -3.48 23.49
N PHE A 407 19.82 -3.11 24.23
CA PHE A 407 19.92 -3.51 25.64
C PHE A 407 18.76 -2.99 26.48
N LYS A 408 18.19 -1.85 26.12
CA LYS A 408 17.02 -1.29 26.82
C LYS A 408 15.83 -2.22 26.77
N PHE A 409 15.72 -3.01 25.70
CA PHE A 409 14.59 -3.89 25.45
C PHE A 409 14.86 -5.35 25.80
N ARG A 410 16.06 -5.69 26.28
CA ARG A 410 16.47 -7.07 26.54
C ARG A 410 15.53 -7.83 27.49
N SER A 411 14.96 -7.13 28.47
CA SER A 411 14.06 -7.71 29.48
C SER A 411 12.68 -8.05 28.90
N TYR A 412 12.31 -7.37 27.81
CA TYR A 412 11.06 -7.56 27.06
C TYR A 412 11.28 -8.51 25.85
N LEU A 413 12.53 -8.68 25.42
CA LEU A 413 12.93 -9.58 24.36
C LEU A 413 13.36 -10.93 24.95
N VAL A 414 12.40 -11.83 25.22
CA VAL A 414 12.66 -13.24 25.65
C VAL A 414 13.65 -13.99 24.74
N TRP A 415 13.85 -13.49 23.52
CA TRP A 415 14.60 -14.01 22.39
C TRP A 415 15.84 -13.16 22.08
N TYR A 416 16.20 -12.25 23.00
CA TYR A 416 17.45 -11.51 23.00
C TYR A 416 18.68 -12.42 22.81
N PRO A 417 18.78 -13.62 23.42
CA PRO A 417 19.89 -14.55 23.15
C PRO A 417 20.03 -14.93 21.68
N GLU A 418 18.91 -15.16 20.99
CA GLU A 418 18.88 -15.52 19.57
C GLU A 418 19.29 -14.37 18.66
N ILE A 419 18.91 -13.14 18.99
CA ILE A 419 19.35 -11.97 18.19
C ILE A 419 20.81 -11.62 18.50
N ARG A 420 21.28 -11.83 19.73
CA ARG A 420 22.71 -11.73 20.04
C ARG A 420 23.55 -12.65 19.16
N HIS A 421 23.02 -13.83 18.78
CA HIS A 421 23.71 -14.72 17.84
C HIS A 421 23.77 -14.20 16.39
N LEU A 422 22.95 -13.22 16.03
CA LEU A 422 23.00 -12.52 14.75
C LEU A 422 24.10 -11.44 14.71
N GLY A 423 24.56 -10.99 15.89
CA GLY A 423 25.61 -10.00 16.02
C GLY A 423 27.03 -10.55 15.77
N PRO A 424 27.99 -9.69 15.41
CA PRO A 424 29.40 -10.03 15.29
C PRO A 424 29.99 -10.59 16.60
N LYS A 425 30.39 -11.87 16.59
CA LYS A 425 30.92 -12.54 17.79
C LYS A 425 32.29 -12.00 18.25
N ASP A 426 33.00 -11.33 17.36
CA ASP A 426 34.38 -10.87 17.50
C ASP A 426 34.51 -9.47 18.11
N ARG A 427 33.45 -8.65 18.10
CA ARG A 427 33.51 -7.27 18.59
C ARG A 427 33.01 -7.05 20.01
N TYR A 428 32.11 -7.88 20.51
CA TYR A 428 31.41 -7.61 21.77
C TYR A 428 31.63 -8.75 22.78
N GLN A 429 32.64 -8.59 23.64
CA GLN A 429 32.69 -9.30 24.92
C GLN A 429 31.74 -8.59 25.90
N VAL A 430 30.44 -8.78 25.71
CA VAL A 430 29.46 -8.33 26.70
C VAL A 430 29.60 -9.22 27.92
N HIS A 431 30.27 -8.71 28.94
CA HIS A 431 30.20 -9.28 30.27
C HIS A 431 28.80 -9.01 30.82
N GLU A 432 27.94 -10.02 30.82
CA GLU A 432 26.66 -10.00 31.53
C GLU A 432 26.95 -9.92 33.03
N LYS A 433 27.19 -8.71 33.54
CA LYS A 433 27.10 -8.45 34.97
C LYS A 433 25.61 -8.28 35.28
N SER A 434 25.13 -9.10 36.21
CA SER A 434 23.71 -9.22 36.57
C SER A 434 23.12 -7.98 37.23
N HIS A 435 23.94 -7.03 37.67
CA HIS A 435 23.50 -5.78 38.28
C HIS A 435 24.39 -4.63 37.82
N PHE A 436 23.82 -3.68 37.08
CA PHE A 436 24.48 -2.48 36.63
C PHE A 436 23.56 -1.29 36.87
N SER A 437 24.06 -0.24 37.52
CA SER A 437 23.32 1.02 37.68
C SER A 437 23.96 2.11 36.85
N CYS A 438 23.20 2.73 35.95
CA CYS A 438 23.70 3.85 35.14
C CYS A 438 23.97 5.05 36.05
N GLN A 439 25.20 5.59 35.99
CA GLN A 439 25.58 6.74 36.81
C GLN A 439 25.04 8.07 36.29
N TYR A 440 24.43 8.08 35.10
CA TYR A 440 23.78 9.27 34.58
C TYR A 440 22.45 9.52 35.31
N ALA A 441 22.40 10.61 36.07
CA ALA A 441 21.27 10.94 36.96
C ALA A 441 19.91 11.13 36.24
N ARG A 442 19.91 11.31 34.90
CA ARG A 442 18.69 11.43 34.08
C ARG A 442 18.44 10.22 33.19
N CYS A 443 19.08 9.08 33.48
CA CYS A 443 18.81 7.84 32.76
C CYS A 443 17.34 7.42 32.98
N HIS A 444 16.65 7.04 31.90
CA HIS A 444 15.27 6.56 31.98
C HIS A 444 15.17 5.15 32.62
N ASP A 445 16.28 4.43 32.73
CA ASP A 445 16.37 3.13 33.41
C ASP A 445 17.69 3.04 34.21
N PRO A 446 17.81 3.76 35.34
CA PRO A 446 19.05 3.87 36.10
C PRO A 446 19.42 2.58 36.85
N LEU A 447 18.45 1.67 37.01
CA LEU A 447 18.63 0.38 37.70
C LEU A 447 18.75 -0.80 36.72
N GLY A 448 18.93 -0.49 35.42
CA GLY A 448 18.91 -1.42 34.30
C GLY A 448 19.20 -2.84 34.72
N MET A 449 18.17 -3.68 34.70
CA MET A 449 18.28 -5.11 34.93
C MET A 449 19.12 -5.65 33.78
N GLY A 450 20.45 -5.49 33.92
CA GLY A 450 21.65 -5.56 33.07
C GLY A 450 21.71 -4.77 31.76
N GLY A 451 22.94 -4.55 31.30
CA GLY A 451 23.27 -3.73 30.13
C GLY A 451 24.72 -3.92 29.69
N ILE A 452 25.11 -3.31 28.56
CA ILE A 452 26.54 -3.07 28.26
C ILE A 452 27.03 -1.95 29.19
N GLU A 453 28.13 -2.21 29.89
CA GLU A 453 28.85 -1.19 30.65
C GLU A 453 29.72 -0.37 29.69
N PHE A 454 29.31 0.86 29.41
CA PHE A 454 30.18 1.84 28.77
C PHE A 454 31.01 2.55 29.85
N THR A 455 32.32 2.61 29.66
CA THR A 455 33.23 3.36 30.54
C THR A 455 33.72 4.62 29.84
N CYS A 456 33.99 5.68 30.60
CA CYS A 456 34.59 6.90 30.07
C CYS A 456 35.94 6.58 29.39
N PRO A 457 36.16 6.90 28.10
CA PRO A 457 37.43 6.61 27.44
C PRO A 457 38.60 7.41 28.01
N ALA A 458 38.34 8.52 28.73
CA ALA A 458 39.37 9.39 29.30
C ALA A 458 39.82 8.97 30.70
N CYS A 459 38.88 8.60 31.58
CA CYS A 459 39.20 8.25 32.97
C CYS A 459 38.94 6.78 33.31
N HIS A 460 38.32 6.01 32.41
CA HIS A 460 37.78 4.67 32.67
C HIS A 460 36.81 4.60 33.86
N ASP A 461 36.39 5.77 34.36
CA ASP A 461 35.53 5.92 35.52
C ASP A 461 34.11 6.23 35.07
N GLY A 462 33.16 5.71 35.83
CA GLY A 462 31.74 5.83 35.54
C GLY A 462 31.19 4.81 34.56
N ALA A 463 30.05 4.26 34.95
CA ALA A 463 29.34 3.19 34.29
C ALA A 463 28.08 3.77 33.63
N TYR A 464 28.05 3.83 32.30
CA TYR A 464 26.93 4.36 31.52
C TYR A 464 26.21 3.27 30.75
N CYS A 465 24.88 3.35 30.65
CA CYS A 465 24.07 2.36 29.94
C CYS A 465 24.02 2.57 28.42
N SER A 466 24.50 3.72 27.91
CA SER A 466 24.61 4.00 26.47
C SER A 466 25.63 5.10 26.19
N ALA A 467 26.15 5.14 24.95
CA ALA A 467 27.03 6.21 24.47
C ALA A 467 26.39 7.61 24.60
N ARG A 468 25.05 7.70 24.49
CA ARG A 468 24.30 8.95 24.64
C ARG A 468 24.29 9.45 26.10
N CYS A 469 24.22 8.54 27.08
CA CYS A 469 24.34 8.88 28.50
C CYS A 469 25.77 9.27 28.89
N GLN A 470 26.76 8.87 28.10
CA GLN A 470 28.16 9.27 28.25
C GLN A 470 28.47 10.63 27.59
N SER A 471 27.76 10.98 26.51
CA SER A 471 27.97 12.22 25.76
C SER A 471 27.29 13.47 26.34
N LEU A 472 26.45 13.29 27.37
CA LEU A 472 25.71 14.34 28.08
C LEU A 472 26.31 14.54 29.46
#